data_AF-L8FTQ9-F1
#
_entry.id   AF-L8FTQ9-F1
#
_cell.length_a   1.000
_cell.length_b   1.000
_cell.length_c   1.000
_cell.angle_alpha   90.00
_cell.angle_beta   90.00
_cell.angle_gamma   90.00
#
_symmetry.space_group_name_H-M   'P 1'
#
loop_
_entity.id
_entity.type
_entity.pdbx_description
1 polymer ?
#
loop_
_entity_poly.entity_id
_entity_poly.type
_entity_poly.pdbx_seq_one_letter_code
_entity_poly.pdbx_strand_id
1 'polypeptide(L)'
;MKIATILGLAGTAAAHGYVSSIVADGVTTSGWLISYWYDLVNGIPIPQTPGWYEEALDLGFRPQHRLPQECSQNVSATVAAGGSVKFQWTARPHNTGPVLT
;
A
#
# COMPACT_ATOMS: atom_id res chain seq x y z
N MET A 1 43.63 21.62 -10.67
CA MET A 1 42.26 21.81 -10.14
C MET A 1 41.30 21.09 -11.06
N LYS A 2 40.70 19.97 -10.62
CA LYS A 2 39.57 19.33 -11.30
C LYS A 2 38.47 19.18 -10.27
N ILE A 3 37.53 20.13 -10.29
CA ILE A 3 36.32 20.08 -9.48
C ILE A 3 35.40 19.08 -10.18
N ALA A 4 35.31 17.87 -9.64
CA ALA A 4 34.34 16.87 -10.07
C ALA A 4 33.02 17.17 -9.36
N THR A 5 32.15 17.92 -10.03
CA THR A 5 30.76 18.11 -9.60
C THR A 5 30.02 16.79 -9.77
N ILE A 6 29.90 16.01 -8.70
CA ILE A 6 28.97 14.87 -8.64
C ILE A 6 27.58 15.49 -8.51
N LEU A 7 26.94 15.73 -9.66
CA LEU A 7 25.51 16.00 -9.74
C LEU A 7 24.79 14.76 -9.22
N GLY A 8 24.27 14.85 -8.00
CA GLY A 8 23.38 13.85 -7.44
C GLY A 8 22.16 13.71 -8.35
N LEU A 9 22.10 12.60 -9.07
CA LEU A 9 20.89 12.19 -9.77
C LEU A 9 19.90 11.74 -8.68
N ALA A 10 19.20 12.70 -8.08
CA ALA A 10 17.97 12.41 -7.36
C ALA A 10 16.97 11.93 -8.42
N GLY A 11 17.04 10.64 -8.74
CA GLY A 11 16.05 9.99 -9.60
C GLY A 11 14.70 10.27 -8.98
N THR A 12 13.84 10.98 -9.70
CA THR A 12 12.42 11.08 -9.37
C THR A 12 11.83 9.70 -9.64
N ALA A 13 12.07 8.75 -8.73
CA ALA A 13 11.17 7.62 -8.61
C ALA A 13 9.81 8.27 -8.36
N ALA A 14 8.87 8.07 -9.29
CA ALA A 14 7.48 8.35 -8.99
C ALA A 14 7.18 7.51 -7.74
N ALA A 15 7.18 8.15 -6.57
CA ALA A 15 6.85 7.45 -5.34
C ALA A 15 5.38 7.06 -5.51
N HIS A 16 5.09 5.77 -5.59
CA HIS A 16 3.72 5.34 -5.58
C HIS A 16 3.37 4.88 -4.16
N GLY A 17 2.08 4.89 -3.84
CA GLY A 17 1.63 4.68 -2.48
C GLY A 17 0.53 3.64 -2.40
N TYR A 18 0.43 2.99 -1.26
CA TYR A 18 -0.60 2.01 -0.94
C TYR A 18 -1.13 2.29 0.47
N VAL A 19 -2.25 1.67 0.83
CA VAL A 19 -2.81 1.75 2.18
C VAL A 19 -2.03 0.78 3.08
N SER A 20 -1.19 1.33 3.98
CA SER A 20 -0.39 0.52 4.92
C SER A 20 -1.22 0.02 6.10
N SER A 21 -2.31 0.70 6.43
CA SER A 21 -3.16 0.41 7.57
C SER A 21 -4.51 1.14 7.47
N ILE A 22 -5.49 0.65 8.22
CA ILE A 22 -6.77 1.31 8.43
C ILE A 22 -7.00 1.56 9.91
N VAL A 23 -7.77 2.61 10.22
CA VAL A 23 -8.31 2.85 11.57
C VAL A 23 -9.83 2.77 11.48
N ALA A 24 -10.40 1.67 11.97
CA ALA A 24 -11.84 1.44 12.03
C ALA A 24 -12.32 1.69 13.47
N ASP A 25 -13.19 2.69 13.66
CA ASP A 25 -13.69 3.10 14.99
C ASP A 25 -12.60 3.24 16.07
N GLY A 26 -11.44 3.78 15.67
CA GLY A 26 -10.29 4.00 16.54
C GLY A 26 -9.33 2.81 16.67
N VAL A 27 -9.68 1.62 16.16
CA VAL A 27 -8.82 0.44 16.17
C VAL A 27 -7.96 0.43 14.92
N THR A 28 -6.64 0.39 15.09
CA THR A 28 -5.68 0.32 13.98
C THR A 28 -5.43 -1.13 13.58
N THR A 29 -5.60 -1.45 12.30
CA THR A 29 -5.29 -2.75 11.73
C THR A 29 -4.33 -2.57 10.56
N SER A 30 -3.30 -3.42 10.48
CA SER A 30 -2.37 -3.45 9.34
C SER A 30 -3.13 -3.74 8.04
N GLY A 31 -2.67 -3.15 6.94
CA GLY A 31 -3.06 -3.52 5.57
C GLY A 31 -2.18 -4.63 5.01
N TRP A 32 -2.23 -4.83 3.69
CA TRP A 32 -1.28 -5.65 2.95
C TRP A 32 -0.01 -4.83 2.74
N LEU A 33 1.11 -5.31 3.29
CA LEU A 33 2.41 -4.67 3.13
C LEU A 33 3.19 -5.37 2.02
N ILE A 34 3.92 -4.61 1.19
CA ILE A 34 4.75 -5.19 0.12
C ILE A 34 5.76 -6.20 0.67
N SER A 35 6.29 -5.94 1.87
CA SER A 35 7.21 -6.86 2.55
C SER A 35 6.62 -8.27 2.69
N TYR A 36 5.30 -8.39 2.83
CA TYR A 36 4.63 -9.68 2.93
C TYR A 36 4.76 -10.50 1.65
N TRP A 37 4.78 -9.87 0.48
CA TRP A 37 5.06 -10.59 -0.76
C TRP A 37 6.47 -11.20 -0.73
N TYR A 38 7.47 -10.42 -0.31
CA TYR A 38 8.85 -10.88 -0.20
C TYR A 38 8.99 -11.99 0.86
N ASP A 39 8.29 -11.86 1.98
CA ASP A 39 8.27 -12.89 3.02
C ASP A 39 7.68 -14.20 2.48
N LEU A 40 6.54 -14.14 1.78
CA LEU A 40 5.88 -15.32 1.20
C LEU A 40 6.78 -16.04 0.19
N VAL A 41 7.42 -15.34 -0.75
CA VAL A 41 8.30 -15.99 -1.75
C VAL A 41 9.57 -16.58 -1.11
N ASN A 42 9.95 -16.11 0.07
CA ASN A 42 11.06 -16.65 0.86
C ASN A 42 10.59 -17.69 1.91
N GLY A 43 9.30 -18.09 1.91
CA GLY A 43 8.75 -19.08 2.83
C GLY A 43 8.62 -18.58 4.28
N ILE A 44 8.64 -17.27 4.50
CA ILE A 44 8.48 -16.64 5.80
C ILE A 44 6.97 -16.41 6.04
N PRO A 45 6.41 -16.87 7.18
CA PRO A 45 5.02 -16.62 7.52
C PRO A 45 4.75 -15.12 7.71
N ILE A 46 3.60 -14.66 7.23
CA ILE A 46 3.15 -13.28 7.36
C ILE A 46 1.99 -13.15 8.36
N PRO A 47 1.81 -11.98 9.01
CA PRO A 47 0.62 -11.71 9.80
C PRO A 47 -0.66 -11.81 8.95
N GLN A 48 -1.75 -12.22 9.59
CA GLN A 48 -3.08 -12.10 9.00
C GLN A 48 -3.49 -10.63 8.89
N THR A 49 -4.12 -10.25 7.79
CA THR A 49 -4.49 -8.86 7.51
C THR A 49 -5.81 -8.79 6.73
N PRO A 50 -6.68 -7.80 7.01
CA PRO A 50 -7.86 -7.53 6.19
C PRO A 50 -7.50 -6.88 4.84
N GLY A 51 -6.25 -6.45 4.64
CA GLY A 51 -5.78 -5.94 3.36
C GLY A 51 -5.67 -7.06 2.33
N TRP A 52 -6.13 -6.78 1.11
CA TRP A 52 -6.10 -7.77 0.03
C TRP A 52 -4.68 -7.92 -0.51
N TYR A 53 -4.32 -9.16 -0.82
CA TYR A 53 -3.07 -9.50 -1.49
C TYR A 53 -2.92 -8.74 -2.81
N GLU A 54 -1.69 -8.29 -3.10
CA GLU A 54 -1.34 -7.62 -4.34
C GLU A 54 0.14 -7.82 -4.67
N GLU A 55 0.45 -7.85 -5.96
CA GLU A 55 1.79 -8.04 -6.54
C GLU A 55 2.27 -6.79 -7.31
N ALA A 56 1.61 -5.65 -7.13
CA ALA A 56 2.08 -4.34 -7.58
C ALA A 56 3.33 -3.91 -6.78
N LEU A 57 4.46 -4.58 -7.01
CA LEU A 57 5.73 -4.37 -6.30
C LEU A 57 6.38 -3.02 -6.59
N ASP A 58 5.97 -2.37 -7.69
CA ASP A 58 6.33 -1.00 -8.04
C ASP A 58 5.42 0.05 -7.36
N LEU A 59 4.42 -0.42 -6.60
CA LEU A 59 3.35 0.36 -5.98
C LEU A 59 2.47 1.12 -6.98
N GLY A 60 2.57 0.82 -8.27
CA GLY A 60 1.99 1.57 -9.35
C GLY A 60 0.46 1.45 -9.45
N PHE A 61 -0.07 2.04 -10.51
CA PHE A 61 -1.50 1.96 -10.85
C PHE A 61 -1.69 1.03 -12.05
N ARG A 62 -2.86 0.38 -12.13
CA ARG A 62 -3.24 -0.40 -13.31
C ARG A 62 -4.03 0.48 -14.27
N PRO A 63 -3.55 0.76 -15.50
CA PRO A 63 -4.26 1.60 -16.46
C PRO A 63 -5.49 0.92 -17.07
N GLN A 64 -5.70 -0.38 -16.81
CA GLN A 64 -6.82 -1.17 -17.32
C GLN A 64 -7.56 -1.83 -16.15
N HIS A 65 -8.89 -1.83 -16.23
CA HIS A 65 -9.76 -2.42 -15.21
C HIS A 65 -9.69 -3.95 -15.29
N ARG A 66 -8.94 -4.57 -14.37
CA ARG A 66 -9.07 -5.99 -14.04
C ARG A 66 -9.54 -6.10 -12.60
N LEU A 67 -10.51 -6.98 -12.37
CA LEU A 67 -10.95 -7.33 -11.02
C LEU A 67 -9.72 -7.75 -10.18
N PRO A 68 -9.66 -7.38 -8.90
CA PRO A 68 -8.61 -7.86 -8.01
C PRO A 68 -8.59 -9.39 -8.04
N GLN A 69 -7.40 -9.98 -7.86
CA GLN A 69 -7.35 -11.40 -7.57
C GLN A 69 -7.92 -11.58 -6.16
N GLU A 70 -9.11 -12.18 -6.07
CA GLU A 70 -9.80 -12.46 -4.81
C GLU A 70 -8.84 -13.21 -3.87
N CYS A 71 -8.49 -12.61 -2.74
CA CYS A 71 -7.66 -13.27 -1.74
C CYS A 71 -8.48 -13.56 -0.48
N SER A 72 -8.63 -14.84 -0.15
CA SER A 72 -9.52 -15.37 0.88
C SER A 72 -8.90 -15.38 2.28
N GLN A 73 -8.30 -14.27 2.74
CA GLN A 73 -8.01 -14.18 4.17
C GLN A 73 -9.33 -13.87 4.88
N ASN A 74 -9.82 -14.80 5.69
CA ASN A 74 -11.06 -14.67 6.49
C ASN A 74 -10.86 -13.71 7.69
N VAL A 75 -10.21 -12.57 7.46
CA VAL A 75 -9.84 -11.59 8.47
C VAL A 75 -10.46 -10.27 8.07
N SER A 76 -11.26 -9.70 8.95
CA SER A 76 -11.97 -8.44 8.72
C SER A 76 -11.66 -7.45 9.83
N ALA A 77 -11.71 -6.16 9.49
CA ALA A 77 -11.85 -5.10 10.48
C ALA A 77 -13.34 -4.81 10.68
N THR A 78 -13.76 -4.65 11.93
CA THR A 78 -15.15 -4.31 12.26
C THR A 78 -15.30 -2.80 12.37
N VAL A 79 -16.38 -2.28 11.81
CA VAL A 79 -16.82 -0.90 11.96
C VAL A 79 -18.33 -0.90 12.15
N ALA A 80 -18.83 -0.09 13.07
CA ALA A 80 -20.27 0.08 13.23
C ALA A 80 -20.88 0.79 12.01
N ALA A 81 -22.16 0.54 11.73
CA ALA A 81 -22.88 1.35 10.76
C ALA A 81 -22.90 2.82 11.22
N GLY A 82 -22.48 3.73 10.34
CA GLY A 82 -22.27 5.15 10.68
C GLY A 82 -20.96 5.44 11.43
N GLY A 83 -20.14 4.42 11.69
CA GLY A 83 -18.77 4.55 12.17
C GLY A 83 -17.83 5.11 11.12
N SER A 84 -16.53 5.18 11.44
CA SER A 84 -15.52 5.77 10.55
C SER A 84 -14.38 4.82 10.25
N VAL A 85 -13.94 4.83 8.99
CA VAL A 85 -12.73 4.15 8.52
C VAL A 85 -11.76 5.19 7.99
N LYS A 86 -10.55 5.23 8.54
CA LYS A 86 -9.45 6.09 8.04
C LYS A 86 -8.43 5.22 7.33
N PHE A 87 -8.21 5.49 6.04
CA PHE A 87 -7.15 4.84 5.25
C PHE A 87 -5.83 5.58 5.44
N GLN A 88 -4.81 4.89 5.96
CA GLN A 88 -3.48 5.44 6.13
C GLN A 88 -2.63 5.04 4.94
N TRP A 89 -2.44 5.99 4.01
CA TRP A 89 -1.59 5.81 2.85
C TRP A 89 -0.12 6.04 3.22
N THR A 90 0.78 5.29 2.59
CA THR A 90 2.20 5.66 2.57
C THR A 90 2.41 7.00 1.86
N ALA A 91 3.59 7.59 2.05
CA ALA A 91 3.92 8.86 1.40
C ALA A 91 3.71 8.77 -0.12
N ARG A 92 2.86 9.66 -0.65
CA ARG A 92 2.50 9.75 -2.07
C ARG A 92 2.82 11.17 -2.59
N PRO A 93 3.41 11.32 -3.79
CA PRO A 93 3.71 12.59 -4.44
C PRO A 93 2.56 13.10 -5.33
N HIS A 94 1.54 12.28 -5.60
CA HIS A 94 0.36 12.65 -6.37
C HIS A 94 -0.74 13.22 -5.48
N ASN A 95 -0.83 14.55 -5.42
CA ASN A 95 -1.85 15.27 -4.63
C ASN A 95 -3.06 15.74 -5.47
N THR A 96 -3.16 15.30 -6.72
CA THR A 96 -4.21 15.74 -7.65
C THR A 96 -5.02 14.54 -8.12
N GLY A 97 -6.34 14.62 -7.97
CA GLY A 97 -7.29 13.58 -8.38
C GLY A 97 -8.34 13.32 -7.30
N PRO A 98 -9.52 12.79 -7.67
CA PRO A 98 -10.54 12.42 -6.70
C PRO A 98 -10.11 11.21 -5.87
N VAL A 99 -10.63 11.11 -4.64
CA VAL A 99 -10.60 9.89 -3.83
C VAL A 99 -12.01 9.31 -3.83
N LEU A 100 -12.13 8.04 -4.17
CA LEU A 100 -13.38 7.28 -4.17
C LEU A 100 -13.25 6.13 -3.16
N THR A 101 -14.32 5.82 -2.45
CA THR A 101 -14.38 4.75 -1.44
C THR A 101 -15.69 4.01 -1.59
#